data_AF-A0A1Q5HW01-F1
#
_entry.id   AF-A0A1Q5HW01-F1
#
_cell.length_a   1.000
_cell.length_b   1.000
_cell.length_c   1.000
_cell.angle_alpha   90.00
_cell.angle_beta   90.00
_cell.angle_gamma   90.00
#
_symmetry.space_group_name_H-M   'P 1'
#
loop_
_entity.id
_entity.type
_entity.pdbx_description
1 polymer ?
#
loop_
_entity_poly.entity_id
_entity_poly.type
_entity_poly.pdbx_seq_one_letter_code
_entity_poly.pdbx_strand_id
1 'polypeptide(L)' 'MSASPVFHPGSYTPAAGEYVCDCAAEHRWRIDMAGHLFPAFPPGCLGVGWRVTPEADDPSTPLSSI' A
#
# COMPACT_ATOMS: atom_id res chain seq x y z
N MET A 1 4.91 -20.92 -1.55
CA MET A 1 5.29 -19.59 -1.01
C MET A 1 4.63 -18.57 -1.92
N SER A 2 3.52 -17.98 -1.49
CA SER A 2 2.82 -16.97 -2.30
C SER A 2 3.68 -15.71 -2.31
N ALA A 3 4.18 -15.31 -3.47
CA ALA A 3 4.86 -14.03 -3.64
C ALA A 3 3.81 -12.92 -3.52
N SER A 4 3.97 -12.02 -2.55
CA SER A 4 3.09 -10.85 -2.43
C SER A 4 3.20 -10.02 -3.71
N PRO A 5 2.08 -9.65 -4.35
CA PRO A 5 2.11 -8.87 -5.58
C PRO A 5 2.75 -7.51 -5.33
N VAL A 6 3.63 -7.11 -6.25
CA VAL A 6 4.30 -5.81 -6.26
C VAL A 6 3.65 -4.94 -7.35
N PHE A 7 3.17 -3.76 -6.98
CA PHE A 7 2.46 -2.84 -7.86
C PHE A 7 3.34 -1.64 -8.20
N HIS A 8 3.42 -1.28 -9.48
CA HIS A 8 4.24 -0.17 -9.94
C HIS A 8 3.49 1.16 -9.82
N PRO A 9 4.20 2.28 -9.59
CA PRO A 9 3.63 3.62 -9.71
C PRO A 9 2.90 3.81 -11.04
N GLY A 10 1.72 4.43 -11.02
CA GLY A 10 0.88 4.60 -12.20
C GLY A 10 0.07 3.36 -12.62
N SER A 11 0.14 2.26 -11.87
CA SER A 11 -0.85 1.16 -12.00
C SER A 11 -2.10 1.46 -11.15
N TYR A 12 -3.22 0.85 -11.50
CA TYR A 12 -4.45 0.95 -10.71
C TYR A 12 -4.38 0.08 -9.45
N THR A 13 -4.78 0.64 -8.30
CA THR A 13 -4.90 -0.09 -7.03
C THR A 13 -6.02 -1.12 -7.13
N PRO A 14 -5.74 -2.40 -6.83
CA PRO A 14 -6.76 -3.46 -6.91
C PRO A 14 -7.80 -3.38 -5.79
N ALA A 15 -7.43 -2.85 -4.61
CA ALA A 15 -8.29 -2.75 -3.44
C ALA A 15 -8.01 -1.47 -2.64
N ALA A 16 -8.96 -1.06 -1.81
CA ALA A 16 -8.68 -0.12 -0.73
C ALA A 16 -7.79 -0.80 0.32
N GLY A 17 -6.91 -0.05 0.96
CA GLY A 17 -6.00 -0.62 1.94
C GLY A 17 -4.73 0.20 2.15
N GLU A 18 -3.82 -0.38 2.92
CA GLU A 18 -2.48 0.15 3.11
C GLU A 18 -1.48 -0.61 2.24
N TYR A 19 -0.64 0.17 1.57
CA TYR A 19 0.40 -0.31 0.68
C TYR A 19 1.75 0.21 1.16
N VAL A 20 2.76 -0.65 1.16
CA VAL A 20 4.11 -0.30 1.59
C VAL A 20 5.10 -0.43 0.46
N CYS A 21 5.98 0.54 0.35
CA CYS A 21 7.08 0.47 -0.59
C CYS A 21 8.06 -0.66 -0.20
N ASP A 22 8.63 -1.32 -1.20
CA ASP A 22 9.66 -2.37 -1.01
C ASP A 22 11.04 -1.81 -0.60
N CYS A 23 11.20 -0.49 -0.49
CA CYS A 23 12.45 0.12 -0.02
C CYS A 23 12.66 -0.09 1.49
N ALA A 24 13.92 0.04 1.95
CA ALA A 24 14.26 -0.05 3.38
C ALA A 24 13.59 1.00 4.28
N ALA A 25 13.05 2.08 3.71
CA ALA A 25 12.30 3.10 4.45
C ALA A 25 10.80 2.76 4.62
N GLU A 26 10.32 1.68 3.99
CA GLU A 26 8.96 1.15 4.14
C GLU A 26 7.86 2.23 4.07
N HIS A 27 7.95 3.11 3.06
CA HIS A 27 6.97 4.19 2.88
C HIS A 27 5.55 3.62 2.83
N ARG A 28 4.69 4.06 3.74
CA ARG A 28 3.30 3.61 3.84
C ARG A 28 2.39 4.58 3.11
N TRP A 29 1.52 4.03 2.29
CA TRP A 29 0.50 4.77 1.58
C TRP A 29 -0.85 4.09 1.78
N ARG A 30 -1.77 4.79 2.44
CA ARG A 30 -3.12 4.31 2.69
C ARG A 30 -4.08 4.93 1.69
N ILE A 31 -5.02 4.11 1.25
CA ILE A 31 -6.08 4.52 0.36
C ILE A 31 -7.42 3.91 0.78
N ASP A 32 -8.46 4.73 0.80
CA ASP A 32 -9.80 4.31 1.22
C ASP A 32 -10.65 3.71 0.08
N MET A 33 -10.18 3.79 -1.16
CA MET A 33 -10.92 3.35 -2.35
C MET A 33 -10.01 2.72 -3.42
N ALA A 34 -10.42 1.58 -3.98
CA ALA A 34 -9.78 0.94 -5.12
C ALA A 34 -9.89 1.75 -6.41
N GLY A 35 -9.04 1.46 -7.41
CA GLY A 35 -9.06 2.13 -8.71
C GLY A 35 -8.36 3.49 -8.79
N HIS A 36 -7.61 3.92 -7.77
CA HIS A 36 -6.69 5.05 -7.94
C HIS A 36 -5.33 4.58 -8.46
N LEU A 37 -4.57 5.53 -9.02
CA LEU A 37 -3.22 5.25 -9.48
C LEU A 37 -2.26 5.25 -8.28
N PHE A 38 -1.37 4.27 -8.22
CA PHE A 38 -0.28 4.27 -7.25
C PHE A 38 0.57 5.53 -7.42
N PRO A 39 0.85 6.28 -6.34
CA PRO A 39 1.64 7.49 -6.42
C PRO A 39 3.09 7.15 -6.79
N ALA A 40 3.75 8.12 -7.43
CA ALA A 40 5.18 8.07 -7.64
C ALA A 40 5.90 8.05 -6.28
N PHE A 41 7.05 7.39 -6.24
CA PHE A 41 7.86 7.35 -5.04
C PHE A 41 8.47 8.73 -4.74
N PRO A 42 8.71 9.04 -3.45
CA PRO A 42 9.40 10.27 -3.08
C PRO A 42 10.83 10.31 -3.69
N PRO A 43 11.37 11.51 -3.93
CA PRO A 43 12.70 11.67 -4.51
C PRO A 43 13.76 11.02 -3.60
N GLY A 44 14.58 10.14 -4.18
CA GLY A 44 15.59 9.36 -3.44
C GLY A 44 15.10 8.00 -2.92
N CYS A 45 13.84 7.63 -3.16
CA CYS A 45 13.36 6.29 -2.88
C CYS A 45 13.94 5.28 -3.89
N LEU A 46 14.56 4.21 -3.38
CA LEU A 46 15.07 3.09 -4.18
C LEU A 46 14.02 1.97 -4.38
N GLY A 47 12.76 2.23 -4.00
CA GLY A 47 11.68 1.29 -4.12
C GLY A 47 11.28 1.04 -5.57
N VAL A 48 11.00 -0.21 -5.89
CA VAL A 48 10.56 -0.63 -7.23
C VAL A 48 9.04 -0.72 -7.34
N GLY A 49 8.34 -0.89 -6.21
CA GLY A 49 6.90 -1.08 -6.19
C GLY A 49 6.29 -1.01 -4.79
N TRP A 50 4.98 -1.00 -4.78
CA TRP A 50 4.11 -1.03 -3.61
C TRP A 50 3.65 -2.46 -3.35
N ARG A 51 3.61 -2.88 -2.09
CA ARG A 51 3.15 -4.19 -1.64
C ARG A 51 1.96 -3.99 -0.71
N VAL A 52 0.93 -4.82 -0.82
CA VAL A 52 -0.17 -4.83 0.15
C VAL A 52 0.37 -5.25 1.53
N THR A 53 0.04 -4.49 2.57
CA THR A 53 0.21 -4.98 3.93
C THR A 53 -0.96 -5.84 4.35
N PRO A 54 -0.71 -6.92 5.12
CA PRO A 54 -1.78 -7.78 5.62
C PRO A 54 -2.75 -7.03 6.57
N GLU A 55 -2.35 -5.87 7.11
CA GLU A 55 -3.20 -5.02 7.94
C GLU A 55 -4.31 -4.29 7.15
N ALA A 56 -4.25 -4.29 5.82
CA ALA A 56 -5.32 -3.74 4.98
C ALA A 56 -6.64 -4.54 5.06
N ASP A 57 -6.57 -5.80 5.51
CA ASP A 57 -7.71 -6.71 5.71
C ASP A 57 -7.96 -6.95 7.21
N ASP A 58 -7.81 -5.93 8.06
CA ASP A 58 -8.27 -6.05 9.46
C ASP A 58 -9.67 -5.41 9.63
N PRO A 59 -10.75 -6.19 9.75
CA PRO A 59 -12.07 -5.70 10.14
C PRO A 59 -12.15 -5.28 11.63
N SER A 60 -11.03 -5.14 12.32
CA SER A 60 -10.93 -5.06 13.78
C SER A 60 -10.32 -3.75 14.28
N THR A 61 -10.49 -2.63 13.57
CA THR A 61 -10.40 -1.32 14.23
C THR A 61 -11.75 -1.05 14.90
N PRO A 62 -11.97 -1.39 16.19
CA PRO A 62 -13.12 -0.83 16.89
C PRO A 62 -12.91 0.68 16.86
N LEU A 63 -13.89 1.36 16.27
CA LEU A 63 -14.15 2.77 16.43
C LEU A 63 -13.70 3.20 17.82
N SER A 64 -12.56 3.89 17.94
CA SER A 64 -12.19 4.57 19.18
C SER A 64 -13.14 5.75 19.31
N SER A 65 -14.38 5.43 19.67
CA SER A 65 -15.38 6.31 20.23
C SER A 65 -15.38 6.06 21.73
N ILE A 66 -14.59 6.83 22.48
CA ILE A 66 -15.05 7.58 23.66
C ILE A 66 -13.98 8.58 24.08
#